data_AF-A0A966NPZ2-F1
#
_entry.id   AF-A0A966NPZ2-F1
#
_cell.length_a   1.000
_cell.length_b   1.000
_cell.length_c   1.000
_cell.angle_alpha   90.00
_cell.angle_beta   90.00
_cell.angle_gamma   90.00
#
_symmetry.space_group_name_H-M   'P 1'
#
loop_
_entity.id
_entity.type
_entity.pdbx_description
1 polymer ?
#
loop_
_entity_poly.entity_id
_entity_poly.type
_entity_poly.pdbx_seq_one_letter_code
_entity_poly.pdbx_strand_id
1 'polypeptide(L)' 'MNQSQNLVYLIALPLFSSALLMLLGRKADKWGHILATSVSAGAFGVGLMEFFAMLGRSEEMRPVTQKLFTW' A
#
# COMPACT_ATOMS: atom_id res chain seq x y z
N MET A 1 -17.09 -8.16 10.72
CA MET A 1 -15.81 -8.13 10.00
C MET A 1 -15.16 -6.78 10.23
N ASN A 2 -13.97 -6.76 10.81
CA ASN A 2 -13.24 -5.53 11.08
C ASN A 2 -12.62 -5.03 9.76
N GLN A 3 -12.71 -3.73 9.47
CA GLN A 3 -12.21 -3.10 8.24
C GLN A 3 -11.15 -2.07 8.61
N SER A 4 -10.02 -2.05 7.90
CA SER A 4 -9.03 -0.97 8.02
C SER A 4 -9.01 -0.15 6.75
N GLN A 5 -9.22 1.15 6.88
CA GLN A 5 -9.21 2.09 5.74
C GLN A 5 -7.82 2.22 5.11
N ASN A 6 -6.77 1.77 5.80
CA ASN A 6 -5.39 1.95 5.35
C ASN A 6 -4.92 0.85 4.39
N LEU A 7 -5.58 -0.33 4.38
CA LEU A 7 -5.16 -1.46 3.55
C LEU A 7 -5.23 -1.13 2.06
N VAL A 8 -6.11 -0.20 1.67
CA VAL A 8 -6.18 0.31 0.30
C VAL A 8 -4.85 0.91 -0.18
N TYR A 9 -4.05 1.50 0.71
CA TYR A 9 -2.78 2.14 0.32
C TYR A 9 -1.70 1.14 -0.08
N LEU A 10 -1.78 -0.12 0.39
CA LEU A 10 -0.90 -1.19 -0.09
C LEU A 10 -1.05 -1.44 -1.59
N ILE A 11 -2.21 -1.11 -2.15
CA ILE A 11 -2.55 -1.27 -3.56
C ILE A 11 -2.41 0.06 -4.29
N ALA A 12 -2.95 1.13 -3.73
CA ALA A 12 -3.00 2.45 -4.35
C ALA A 12 -1.61 3.07 -4.55
N LEU A 13 -0.69 2.92 -3.59
CA LEU A 13 0.65 3.51 -3.67
C LEU A 13 1.47 2.92 -4.84
N PRO A 14 1.62 1.59 -4.98
CA PRO A 14 2.31 1.01 -6.13
C PRO A 14 1.64 1.33 -7.47
N LEU A 15 0.30 1.29 -7.53
CA LEU A 15 -0.45 1.63 -8.75
C LEU A 15 -0.24 3.08 -9.19
N PHE A 16 -0.31 4.01 -8.24
CA PHE A 16 -0.09 5.42 -8.53
C PHE A 16 1.34 5.68 -9.02
N SER A 17 2.33 5.09 -8.35
CA SER A 17 3.74 5.23 -8.74
C SER A 17 4.02 4.66 -10.12
N SER A 18 3.51 3.46 -10.42
CA SER A 18 3.71 2.84 -11.73
C SER A 18 3.03 3.65 -12.83
N ALA A 19 1.79 4.08 -12.63
CA ALA A 19 1.09 4.95 -13.57
C ALA A 19 1.84 6.26 -13.81
N LEU A 20 2.31 6.91 -12.74
CA LEU A 20 3.08 8.15 -12.84
C LEU A 20 4.38 7.96 -13.63
N LEU A 21 5.15 6.91 -13.33
CA LEU A 21 6.40 6.60 -14.04
C LEU A 21 6.16 6.23 -15.50
N MET A 22 5.10 5.48 -15.80
CA MET A 22 4.70 5.15 -17.17
C MET A 22 4.34 6.41 -17.98
N LEU A 23 3.60 7.35 -17.38
CA LEU A 23 3.23 8.62 -18.02
C LEU A 23 4.44 9.54 -18.25
N LEU A 24 5.39 9.57 -17.32
CA LEU A 24 6.61 10.36 -17.46
C LEU A 24 7.60 9.76 -18.48
N GLY A 25 7.59 8.43 -18.63
CA GLY A 25 8.45 7.69 -19.55
C GLY A 25 9.94 8.02 -19.34
N ARG A 26 10.67 8.22 -20.44
CA ARG A 26 12.13 8.46 -20.45
C ARG A 26 12.59 9.64 -19.60
N LYS A 27 11.72 10.60 -19.28
CA LYS A 27 12.07 11.73 -18.38
C LYS A 27 12.36 11.27 -16.95
N ALA A 28 11.84 10.12 -16.55
CA ALA A 28 12.03 9.56 -15.23
C ALA A 28 13.23 8.61 -15.13
N ASP A 29 13.91 8.22 -16.22
CA ASP A 29 14.95 7.17 -16.18
C ASP A 29 16.05 7.42 -15.14
N LYS A 30 16.45 8.68 -14.94
CA LYS A 30 17.53 9.06 -14.01
C LYS A 30 17.13 9.01 -12.54
N TRP A 31 15.85 9.15 -12.20
CA TRP A 31 15.41 9.35 -10.80
C TRP A 31 14.19 8.49 -10.40
N GLY A 32 13.52 7.88 -11.36
CA GLY A 32 12.28 7.14 -11.18
C GLY A 32 12.44 5.89 -10.34
N HIS A 33 13.63 5.27 -10.34
CA HIS A 33 13.96 4.18 -9.43
C HIS A 33 13.95 4.63 -7.97
N ILE A 34 14.41 5.85 -7.65
CA ILE A 34 14.38 6.40 -6.30
C ILE A 34 12.93 6.58 -5.85
N LEU A 35 12.08 7.18 -6.70
CA LEU A 35 10.64 7.31 -6.43
C LEU A 35 10.02 5.93 -6.20
N ALA A 36 10.24 4.97 -7.09
CA ALA A 36 9.68 3.62 -7.00
C ALA A 36 10.09 2.92 -5.70
N THR A 37 11.37 3.01 -5.32
CA THR A 37 11.88 2.45 -4.06
C THR A 37 11.28 3.15 -2.86
N SER A 38 11.18 4.49 -2.86
CA SER A 38 10.56 5.24 -1.76
C SER A 38 9.07 4.89 -1.60
N VAL A 39 8.34 4.71 -2.69
CA VAL A 39 6.93 4.28 -2.65
C VAL A 39 6.82 2.86 -2.10
N SER A 40 7.67 1.93 -2.54
CA SER A 40 7.71 0.56 -2.00
C SER A 40 8.02 0.53 -0.50
N ALA A 41 8.96 1.37 -0.04
CA ALA A 41 9.26 1.54 1.38
C ALA A 41 8.05 2.13 2.15
N GLY A 42 7.32 3.08 1.55
CA GLY A 42 6.09 3.62 2.10
C GLY A 42 4.99 2.56 2.25
N ALA A 43 4.76 1.74 1.23
CA ALA A 43 3.81 0.63 1.28
C ALA A 43 4.20 -0.39 2.37
N PHE A 44 5.49 -0.72 2.49
CA PHE A 44 5.99 -1.54 3.61
C PHE A 44 5.68 -0.89 4.96
N GLY A 45 5.91 0.42 5.11
CA GLY A 45 5.58 1.17 6.33
C GLY A 45 4.10 1.08 6.71
N VAL A 46 3.19 1.17 5.74
CA VAL A 46 1.74 0.95 5.96
C VAL A 46 1.48 -0.47 6.46
N GLY A 47 2.09 -1.48 5.83
CA GLY A 47 1.95 -2.87 6.25
C GLY A 47 2.47 -3.09 7.68
N LEU A 48 3.58 -2.46 8.03
CA LEU A 48 4.15 -2.53 9.38
C LEU A 48 3.23 -1.87 10.43
N MET A 49 2.63 -0.73 10.12
CA MET A 49 1.63 -0.11 11.00
C MET A 49 0.41 -1.03 11.22
N GLU A 50 -0.12 -1.61 10.14
CA GLU A 50 -1.26 -2.53 10.25
C GLU A 50 -0.90 -3.82 11.00
N PHE A 51 0.33 -4.30 10.86
CA PHE A 51 0.83 -5.44 11.63
C PHE A 51 0.84 -5.15 13.13
N PHE A 52 1.39 -4.01 13.56
CA PHE A 52 1.35 -3.63 14.98
C PHE A 52 -0.08 -3.37 15.47
N ALA A 53 -0.94 -2.78 14.63
CA ALA A 53 -2.35 -2.63 14.95
C ALA A 53 -3.04 -3.99 15.14
N MET A 54 -2.69 -5.01 14.34
CA MET A 54 -3.21 -6.37 14.50
C MET A 54 -2.75 -7.01 15.81
N LEU A 55 -1.50 -6.81 16.23
CA LEU A 55 -1.00 -7.34 17.51
C LEU A 55 -1.77 -6.80 18.72
N GLY A 56 -2.26 -5.56 18.65
CA GLY A 56 -3.06 -4.94 19.71
C GLY A 56 -4.53 -5.39 19.77
N ARG A 57 -5.01 -6.21 18.82
CA ARG A 57 -6.40 -6.71 18.79
C ARG A 57 -6.51 -8.05 19.52
N SER A 58 -7.69 -8.31 20.10
CA SER A 58 -8.07 -9.64 20.58
C SER A 58 -8.05 -10.65 19.43
N GLU A 59 -7.80 -11.92 19.72
CA GLU A 59 -7.53 -12.95 18.70
C GLU A 59 -8.62 -13.04 17.62
N GLU A 60 -9.89 -13.00 18.03
CA GLU A 60 -11.05 -13.04 17.15
C GLU A 60 -11.16 -11.82 16.21
N MET A 61 -10.52 -10.71 16.58
CA MET A 61 -10.59 -9.42 15.87
C MET A 61 -9.33 -9.12 15.04
N ARG A 62 -8.32 -9.98 15.10
CA ARG A 62 -7.09 -9.85 14.28
C ARG A 62 -7.37 -9.91 12.77
N PRO A 63 -8.26 -10.80 12.26
CA PRO A 63 -8.58 -10.84 10.84
C PRO A 63 -9.29 -9.55 10.41
N VAL A 64 -8.65 -8.82 9.50
CA VAL A 64 -9.24 -7.68 8.80
C VAL A 64 -9.29 -8.00 7.32
N THR A 65 -10.45 -7.75 6.72
CA THR A 65 -10.66 -7.90 5.28
C THR A 65 -11.02 -6.55 4.72
N GLN A 66 -10.58 -6.25 3.50
CA GLN A 66 -11.08 -5.11 2.75
C GLN A 66 -11.87 -5.62 1.54
N LYS A 67 -13.13 -5.21 1.41
CA LYS A 67 -13.93 -5.53 0.22
C LYS A 67 -13.58 -4.53 -0.88
N LEU A 68 -12.99 -5.01 -1.97
CA LEU A 68 -12.57 -4.16 -3.09
C LEU A 68 -13.64 -4.03 -4.17
N PHE A 69 -14.35 -5.13 -4.46
CA PHE A 69 -15.36 -5.18 -5.51
C PHE A 69 -16.57 -5.99 -5.03
N THR A 70 -17.72 -5.74 -5.65
CA THR A 70 -18.92 -6.57 -5.54
C THR A 70 -19.43 -6.77 -6.96
N TRP A 71 -19.85 -7.98 -7.27
CA TRP A 71 -20.51 -8.34 -8.52
C TRP A 71 -21.99 -8.57 -8.28
#